data_AF-A0A2E0IC18-F1
#
_entry.id   AF-A0A2E0IC18-F1
#
_cell.length_a   1.000
_cell.length_b   1.000
_cell.length_c   1.000
_cell.angle_alpha   90.00
_cell.angle_beta   90.00
_cell.angle_gamma   90.00
#
_symmetry.space_group_name_H-M   'P 1'
#
loop_
_entity.id
_entity.type
_entity.pdbx_description
1 polymer ?
#
loop_
_entity_poly.entity_id
_entity_poly.type
_entity_poly.pdbx_seq_one_letter_code
_entity_poly.pdbx_strand_id
1 'polypeptide(L)' 'MSELKVKDKDHLVRDTYSGAILNTDENAFNKSRKIRMEAQRQRDELRNAVREINTIKSEMHEMKSMMKQILEKSNG' A
#
# COMPACT_ATOMS: atom_id res chain seq x y z
N MET A 1 -9.74 -7.87 34.53
CA MET A 1 -9.71 -6.52 33.94
C MET A 1 -11.07 -5.89 34.20
N SER A 2 -11.10 -4.69 34.76
CA SER A 2 -12.34 -3.95 34.99
C SER A 2 -12.43 -2.86 33.92
N GLU A 3 -13.51 -2.82 33.16
CA GLU A 3 -13.72 -1.89 32.07
C GLU A 3 -14.89 -0.97 32.44
N LEU A 4 -14.70 0.35 32.29
CA LEU A 4 -15.70 1.36 32.58
C LEU A 4 -16.21 1.97 31.26
N LYS A 5 -17.52 1.94 31.01
CA LYS A 5 -18.07 2.59 29.81
C LYS A 5 -17.80 4.10 29.81
N VAL A 6 -17.44 4.63 28.65
CA VAL A 6 -17.27 6.08 28.44
C VAL A 6 -18.65 6.72 28.34
N LYS A 7 -18.83 7.88 29.01
CA LYS A 7 -20.10 8.60 29.02
C LYS A 7 -20.53 8.96 27.59
N ASP A 8 -21.79 8.68 27.27
CA ASP A 8 -22.43 8.98 25.97
C ASP A 8 -21.77 8.29 24.75
N LYS A 9 -21.02 7.19 24.97
CA LYS A 9 -20.33 6.43 23.92
C LYS A 9 -20.43 4.92 24.16
N ASP A 10 -21.37 4.26 23.47
CA ASP A 10 -21.68 2.84 23.70
C ASP A 10 -20.58 1.86 23.29
N HIS A 11 -19.77 2.23 22.30
CA HIS A 11 -18.69 1.40 21.75
C HIS A 11 -17.31 1.73 22.33
N LEU A 12 -17.23 2.61 23.33
CA LEU A 12 -15.97 2.98 23.96
C LEU A 12 -15.95 2.54 25.43
N VAL A 13 -14.93 1.78 25.79
CA VAL A 13 -14.66 1.38 27.18
C VAL A 13 -13.31 1.91 27.62
N ARG A 14 -13.22 2.32 28.88
CA ARG A 14 -11.98 2.73 29.52
C ARG A 14 -11.45 1.58 30.34
N ASP A 15 -10.24 1.12 30.03
CA ASP A 15 -9.53 0.20 30.90
C ASP A 15 -9.17 0.92 32.20
N THR A 16 -9.61 0.36 33.33
CA THR A 16 -9.40 0.97 34.65
C THR A 16 -7.97 0.78 35.17
N TYR A 17 -7.18 -0.14 34.59
CA TYR A 17 -5.79 -0.34 34.96
C TYR A 17 -4.85 0.62 34.21
N SER A 18 -4.90 0.62 32.88
CA SER A 18 -4.03 1.48 32.05
C SER A 18 -4.58 2.88 31.79
N GLY A 19 -5.89 3.09 31.99
CA GLY A 19 -6.58 4.31 31.62
C GLY A 19 -6.85 4.47 30.11
N ALA A 20 -6.48 3.48 29.29
CA ALA A 20 -6.67 3.52 27.84
C ALA A 20 -8.16 3.49 27.44
N ILE A 21 -8.49 4.16 26.34
CA ILE A 21 -9.83 4.11 25.73
C ILE A 21 -9.80 3.12 24.57
N LEU A 22 -10.60 2.06 24.68
CA LEU A 22 -10.69 0.97 23.73
C LEU A 22 -12.03 1.05 22.99
N ASN A 23 -11.96 0.84 21.68
CA ASN A 23 -13.15 0.69 20.86
C ASN A 23 -13.57 -0.79 20.81
N THR A 24 -14.78 -1.09 21.25
CA THR A 24 -15.35 -2.45 21.28
C THR A 24 -16.20 -2.77 20.04
N ASP A 25 -16.35 -1.84 19.10
CA ASP A 25 -17.07 -2.05 17.84
C ASP A 25 -16.22 -2.89 16.87
N GLU A 26 -16.57 -4.17 16.79
CA GLU A 26 -15.94 -5.13 15.88
C GLU A 26 -16.16 -4.77 14.40
N ASN A 27 -17.32 -4.19 14.04
CA ASN A 27 -17.62 -3.79 12.67
C ASN A 27 -16.73 -2.63 12.24
N ALA A 28 -16.53 -1.64 13.12
CA ALA A 28 -15.62 -0.54 12.87
C ALA A 28 -14.18 -1.02 12.67
N PHE A 29 -13.73 -1.97 13.50
CA PHE A 29 -12.41 -2.59 13.37
C PHE A 29 -12.26 -3.33 12.03
N ASN A 30 -13.21 -4.20 11.69
CA ASN A 30 -13.17 -4.99 10.46
C ASN A 30 -13.20 -4.11 9.21
N LYS A 31 -14.04 -3.07 9.19
CA LYS A 31 -14.08 -2.08 8.10
C LYS A 31 -12.74 -1.35 7.95
N SER A 32 -12.18 -0.87 9.07
CA SER A 32 -10.88 -0.18 9.06
C SER A 32 -9.75 -1.09 8.59
N ARG A 33 -9.75 -2.36 9.03
CA ARG A 33 -8.78 -3.38 8.59
C ARG A 33 -8.89 -3.64 7.10
N LYS A 34 -10.11 -3.80 6.56
CA LYS A 34 -10.35 -4.01 5.13
C LYS A 34 -9.82 -2.84 4.30
N ILE A 35 -10.13 -1.60 4.67
CA ILE A 35 -9.63 -0.40 3.97
C ILE A 35 -8.10 -0.35 3.98
N ARG A 36 -7.46 -0.63 5.12
CA ARG A 36 -5.99 -0.70 5.19
C ARG A 36 -5.40 -1.75 4.27
N MET A 37 -5.99 -2.95 4.25
CA MET A 37 -5.55 -4.04 3.38
C MET A 37 -5.72 -3.70 1.89
N GLU A 38 -6.86 -3.13 1.51
CA GLU A 38 -7.13 -2.70 0.13
C GLU A 38 -6.15 -1.59 -0.31
N ALA A 39 -5.91 -0.60 0.54
CA ALA A 39 -4.93 0.46 0.26
C ALA A 39 -3.51 -0.10 0.12
N GLN A 40 -3.13 -1.07 0.94
CA GLN A 40 -1.84 -1.75 0.82
C GLN A 40 -1.73 -2.52 -0.51
N ARG A 41 -2.76 -3.29 -0.86
CA ARG A 41 -2.82 -4.03 -2.13
C ARG A 41 -2.68 -3.11 -3.33
N GLN A 42 -3.42 -1.99 -3.35
CA GLN A 42 -3.33 -0.99 -4.41
C GLN A 42 -1.94 -0.35 -4.51
N ARG A 43 -1.30 -0.07 -3.37
CA ARG A 43 0.08 0.46 -3.33
C ARG A 43 1.08 -0.54 -3.92
N ASP A 44 0.94 -1.81 -3.59
CA ASP A 44 1.82 -2.87 -4.09
C ASP A 44 1.62 -3.09 -5.60
N GLU A 45 0.36 -3.08 -6.07
CA GLU A 45 0.04 -3.11 -7.51
C GLU A 45 0.66 -1.94 -8.27
N LEU A 46 0.52 -0.70 -7.75
CA LEU A 46 1.14 0.48 -8.35
C LEU A 46 2.67 0.35 -8.39
N ARG A 47 3.28 -0.13 -7.31
CA ARG A 47 4.74 -0.31 -7.25
C ARG A 47 5.22 -1.36 -8.25
N ASN A 48 4.46 -2.42 -8.48
CA ASN A 48 4.77 -3.43 -9.48
C ASN A 48 4.68 -2.85 -10.90
N ALA A 49 3.59 -2.14 -11.22
CA ALA A 49 3.43 -1.47 -12.52
C ALA A 49 4.58 -0.47 -12.80
N VAL A 50 5.01 0.32 -11.81
CA VAL A 50 6.16 1.23 -11.96
C VAL A 50 7.46 0.48 -12.24
N ARG A 51 7.68 -0.69 -11.63
CA ARG A 51 8.87 -1.50 -11.94
C ARG A 51 8.82 -2.02 -13.37
N GLU A 52 7.68 -2.55 -13.81
CA GLU A 52 7.48 -3.03 -15.19
C GLU A 52 7.73 -1.91 -16.21
N ILE A 53 7.18 -0.71 -15.98
CA ILE A 53 7.44 0.45 -16.84
C ILE A 53 8.94 0.76 -16.94
N ASN A 54 9.67 0.71 -15.83
CA ASN A 54 11.10 0.96 -15.83
C ASN A 54 11.88 -0.14 -16.57
N THR A 55 11.47 -1.40 -16.43
CA THR A 55 12.04 -2.50 -17.21
C THR A 55 11.84 -2.28 -18.70
N ILE A 56 10.60 -2.01 -19.14
CA ILE A 56 10.28 -1.72 -20.55
C ILE A 56 11.10 -0.53 -21.06
N LYS A 57 11.22 0.53 -20.25
CA LYS A 57 12.03 1.70 -20.61
C LYS A 57 13.50 1.33 -20.85
N SER A 58 14.08 0.50 -20.00
CA SER A 58 15.46 0.01 -20.18
C SER A 58 15.61 -0.83 -21.43
N GLU A 59 14.71 -1.80 -21.66
CA GLU A 59 14.69 -2.63 -22.87
C GLU A 59 14.57 -1.79 -24.15
N MET A 60 13.74 -0.75 -24.15
CA MET A 60 13.62 0.20 -25.27
C MET A 60 14.91 0.98 -25.51
N HIS A 61 15.60 1.40 -24.45
CA HIS A 61 16.90 2.07 -24.57
C HIS A 61 17.96 1.14 -25.15
N GLU A 62 17.98 -0.13 -24.74
CA GLU A 62 18.86 -1.16 -25.30
C GLU A 62 18.56 -1.43 -26.77
N MET A 63 17.29 -1.63 -27.14
CA MET A 63 16.86 -1.77 -28.54
C MET A 63 17.29 -0.58 -29.39
N LYS A 64 17.09 0.65 -28.92
CA LYS A 64 17.54 1.86 -29.61
C LYS A 64 19.06 1.88 -29.80
N SER A 65 19.82 1.46 -28.78
CA SER A 65 21.29 1.39 -28.86
C SER A 65 21.74 0.37 -29.92
N MET A 66 21.15 -0.83 -29.93
CA MET A 66 21.46 -1.85 -30.93
C MET A 66 21.15 -1.38 -32.35
N MET A 67 20.00 -0.75 -32.57
CA MET A 67 19.63 -0.21 -33.89
C MET A 67 20.62 0.86 -34.38
N LYS A 68 21.07 1.75 -33.48
CA LYS A 68 22.09 2.76 -33.83
C LYS A 68 23.41 2.11 -34.23
N GLN A 69 23.89 1.14 -33.45
CA GLN A 69 25.14 0.43 -33.76
C GLN A 69 25.10 -0.26 -35.12
N ILE A 70 23.95 -0.81 -35.51
CA ILE A 70 23.78 -1.44 -36.84
C ILE A 70 23.85 -0.38 -37.95
N LEU A 71 23.14 0.74 -37.79
CA LEU A 71 23.15 1.84 -38.77
C LEU A 71 24.53 2.48 -38.93
N GLU A 72 25.26 2.63 -37.83
CA GLU A 72 26.64 3.14 -37.85
C GLU A 72 27.58 2.19 -38.60
N LYS A 73 27.42 0.86 -38.41
CA LYS A 73 28.19 -0.16 -39.12
C LYS A 73 27.80 -0.30 -40.60
N SER A 74 26.57 0.04 -41.00
CA SER A 74 26.14 -0.03 -42.40
C SER A 74 26.50 1.20 -43.22
N ASN A 75 26.80 2.33 -42.56
CA ASN A 75 27.09 3.62 -43.20
C ASN A 75 28.60 3.93 -43.30
N GLY A 76 29.47 2.96 -43.00
CA GLY A 76 30.92 3.02 -43.21
C GLY A 76 31.38 1.82 -44.02
#